data_AF-A0A520Y018-F1
#
_entry.id   AF-A0A520Y018-F1
#
_cell.length_a   1.000
_cell.length_b   1.000
_cell.length_c   1.000
_cell.angle_alpha   90.00
_cell.angle_beta   90.00
_cell.angle_gamma   90.00
#
_symmetry.space_group_name_H-M   'P 1'
#
loop_
_entity.id
_entity.type
_entity.pdbx_description
1 polymer ?
#
loop_
_entity_poly.entity_id
_entity_poly.type
_entity_poly.pdbx_seq_one_letter_code
_entity_poly.pdbx_strand_id
1 'polypeptide(L)' 'MPARFLLAADVPYDTVKSLRSNTIAAHFGIEHDGKAHDALGDAMSVGLVLQHLLRDGRLPPSAFA' A
#
# COMPACT_ATOMS: atom_id res chain seq x y z
N MET A 1 4.24 8.69 4.60
CA MET A 1 3.29 8.11 5.58
C MET A 1 2.75 6.68 5.26
N PRO A 2 2.86 6.05 4.06
CA PRO A 2 2.39 4.67 3.87
C PRO A 2 3.37 3.59 4.35
N ALA A 3 4.67 3.89 4.41
CA ALA A 3 5.72 2.93 4.76
C ALA A 3 5.52 2.20 6.10
N ARG A 4 4.97 2.90 7.12
CA ARG A 4 4.75 2.31 8.44
C ARG A 4 3.75 1.15 8.42
N PHE A 5 2.73 1.22 7.56
CA PHE A 5 1.71 0.19 7.45
C PHE A 5 2.22 -1.03 6.71
N LEU A 6 3.07 -0.82 5.70
CA LEU A 6 3.72 -1.93 5.02
C LEU A 6 4.64 -2.70 5.96
N LEU A 7 5.40 -1.98 6.80
CA LEU A 7 6.23 -2.62 7.82
C LEU A 7 5.40 -3.37 8.86
N ALA A 8 4.26 -2.80 9.28
CA ALA A 8 3.32 -3.49 10.16
C ALA A 8 2.65 -4.71 9.49
N ALA A 9 2.64 -4.77 8.16
CA ALA A 9 2.14 -5.89 7.36
C ALA A 9 3.21 -6.91 6.95
N ASP A 10 4.35 -6.89 7.65
CA ASP A 10 5.51 -7.76 7.44
C ASP A 10 6.12 -7.64 6.03
N VAL A 11 5.98 -6.46 5.40
CA VAL A 11 6.67 -6.18 4.13
C VAL A 11 8.13 -5.83 4.43
N PRO A 12 9.11 -6.48 3.77
CA PRO A 12 10.52 -6.19 4.00
C PRO A 12 10.87 -4.72 3.78
N TYR A 13 11.71 -4.16 4.65
CA TYR A 13 12.07 -2.74 4.61
C TYR A 13 12.74 -2.32 3.29
N ASP A 14 13.55 -3.18 2.68
CA ASP A 14 14.16 -2.91 1.37
C ASP A 14 13.11 -2.86 0.26
N THR A 15 12.09 -3.72 0.32
CA THR A 15 10.93 -3.66 -0.57
C THR A 15 10.19 -2.34 -0.38
N VAL A 16 9.90 -1.94 0.86
CA VAL A 16 9.25 -0.66 1.18
C VAL A 16 10.01 0.55 0.62
N LYS A 17 11.36 0.52 0.66
CA LYS A 17 12.21 1.57 0.07
C LYS A 17 12.14 1.62 -1.45
N SER A 18 11.98 0.48 -2.11
CA SER A 18 11.86 0.41 -3.58
C SER A 18 10.48 0.83 -4.09
N LEU A 19 9.45 0.74 -3.25
CA LEU A 19 8.07 1.03 -3.63
C LEU A 19 7.80 2.53 -3.67
N ARG A 20 7.11 2.96 -4.73
CA ARG A 20 6.56 4.31 -4.84
C ARG A 20 5.05 4.25 -4.66
N SER A 21 4.44 5.34 -4.21
CA SER A 21 2.98 5.42 -3.96
C SER A 21 2.15 5.05 -5.21
N ASN A 22 2.66 5.34 -6.40
CA ASN A 22 2.02 5.02 -7.68
C ASN A 22 2.26 3.59 -8.18
N THR A 23 3.19 2.83 -7.60
CA THR A 23 3.52 1.45 -8.01
C THR A 23 3.19 0.41 -6.95
N ILE A 24 2.79 0.85 -5.75
CA ILE A 24 2.49 -0.02 -4.62
C ILE A 24 1.32 -0.98 -4.90
N ALA A 25 0.26 -0.53 -5.58
CA ALA A 25 -0.87 -1.38 -5.93
C ALA A 25 -0.45 -2.52 -6.88
N ALA A 26 0.37 -2.21 -7.89
CA ALA A 26 0.90 -3.20 -8.82
C ALA A 26 1.79 -4.26 -8.13
N HIS A 27 2.55 -3.88 -7.10
CA HIS A 27 3.36 -4.83 -6.31
C HIS A 27 2.51 -5.89 -5.60
N PHE A 28 1.30 -5.53 -5.16
CA PHE A 28 0.34 -6.46 -4.55
C PHE A 28 -0.60 -7.12 -5.56
N GLY A 29 -0.35 -6.97 -6.87
CA GLY A 29 -1.21 -7.53 -7.92
C GLY A 29 -2.59 -6.87 -8.00
N ILE A 30 -2.74 -5.66 -7.45
CA ILE A 30 -3.99 -4.91 -7.47
C ILE A 30 -3.98 -4.02 -8.71
N GLU A 31 -4.85 -4.34 -9.67
CA GLU A 31 -5.10 -3.45 -10.80
C GLU A 31 -5.82 -2.19 -10.32
N HIS A 32 -5.31 -1.04 -10.75
CA HIS A 32 -5.90 0.25 -10.46
C HIS A 32 -5.82 1.15 -11.69
N ASP A 33 -6.98 1.58 -12.18
CA ASP A 33 -7.12 2.48 -13.34
C ASP A 33 -6.68 3.93 -13.07
N GLY A 34 -6.06 4.21 -11.92
CA GLY A 34 -5.55 5.53 -11.59
C GLY A 34 -4.41 5.94 -12.50
N LYS A 35 -4.51 7.14 -13.09
CA LYS A 35 -3.40 7.75 -13.79
C LYS A 35 -2.22 7.90 -12.84
N ALA A 36 -1.07 7.34 -13.23
CA ALA A 36 0.19 7.62 -12.55
C ALA A 36 0.45 9.14 -12.55
N HIS A 37 0.97 9.65 -11.43
CA HIS A 37 1.25 11.08 -11.20
C HIS A 37 0.03 11.98 -10.98
N ASP A 38 -1.13 11.42 -10.63
CA ASP A 38 -2.25 12.15 -10.06
C ASP A 38 -2.34 11.88 -8.55
N ALA A 39 -2.52 12.93 -7.75
CA ALA A 39 -2.67 12.83 -6.30
C ALA A 39 -3.86 11.94 -5.91
N LEU A 40 -4.93 11.92 -6.72
CA LEU A 40 -6.06 11.04 -6.54
C LEU A 40 -5.70 9.56 -6.78
N GLY A 41 -4.97 9.28 -7.86
CA GLY A 41 -4.51 7.93 -8.20
C GLY A 41 -3.53 7.37 -7.16
N ASP A 42 -2.65 8.22 -6.63
CA ASP A 42 -1.73 7.85 -5.55
C ASP A 42 -2.48 7.52 -4.26
N ALA A 43 -3.48 8.34 -3.89
CA ALA A 43 -4.30 8.11 -2.71
C ALA A 43 -5.14 6.83 -2.82
N MET A 44 -5.73 6.57 -4.00
CA MET A 44 -6.47 5.35 -4.27
C MET A 44 -5.58 4.10 -4.25
N SER A 45 -4.40 4.17 -4.86
CA SER A 45 -3.42 3.06 -4.85
C SER A 45 -3.03 2.67 -3.42
N VAL A 46 -2.74 3.67 -2.57
CA VAL A 46 -2.44 3.43 -1.15
C VAL A 46 -3.65 2.85 -0.42
N GLY A 47 -4.84 3.41 -0.63
CA GLY A 47 -6.07 2.94 0.01
C GLY A 47 -6.42 1.49 -0.33
N LEU A 48 -6.26 1.09 -1.60
CA LEU A 48 -6.50 -0.27 -2.07
C LEU A 48 -5.51 -1.27 -1.45
N VAL A 49 -4.24 -0.91 -1.36
CA VAL A 49 -3.22 -1.76 -0.71
C VAL A 49 -3.52 -1.94 0.78
N LEU A 50 -3.86 -0.86 1.50
CA LEU A 50 -4.23 -0.97 2.91
C LEU A 50 -5.48 -1.82 3.12
N GLN A 51 -6.49 -1.66 2.26
CA GLN A 51 -7.70 -2.49 2.29
C GLN A 51 -7.38 -3.96 2.04
N HIS A 52 -6.53 -4.26 1.06
CA HIS A 52 -6.11 -5.62 0.74
C HIS A 52 -5.38 -6.25 1.93
N LEU A 53 -4.41 -5.54 2.53
CA LEU A 53 -3.65 -6.04 3.67
C LEU A 53 -4.51 -6.25 4.93
N LEU A 54 -5.53 -5.40 5.13
CA LEU A 54 -6.51 -5.59 6.21
C LEU A 54 -7.38 -6.84 5.98
N ARG A 55 -7.85 -7.07 4.75
CA ARG A 55 -8.67 -8.24 4.39
C ARG A 55 -7.88 -9.55 4.46
N ASP A 56 -6.61 -9.50 4.08
CA ASP A 56 -5.69 -10.64 4.12
C ASP A 56 -5.20 -10.94 5.54
N GLY A 57 -5.54 -10.11 6.53
CA GLY A 57 -5.13 -10.25 7.93
C GLY A 57 -3.65 -9.95 8.20
N ARG A 58 -2.91 -9.53 7.17
CA ARG A 58 -1.49 -9.15 7.28
C ARG A 58 -1.30 -7.84 8.02
N LEU A 59 -2.23 -6.90 7.87
CA LEU A 59 -2.21 -5.63 8.61
C LEU A 59 -3.23 -5.68 9.76
N PRO A 60 -2.80 -5.65 11.03
CA PRO A 60 -3.75 -5.61 12.13
C PRO A 60 -4.43 -4.22 12.20
N PRO A 61 -5.73 -4.13 12.57
CA PRO A 61 -6.42 -2.85 12.74
C PRO A 61 -5.75 -1.91 13.74
N SER A 62 -5.03 -2.45 14.73
CA SER A 62 -4.25 -1.70 15.71
C SER A 62 -3.09 -0.90 15.09
N ALA A 63 -2.68 -1.20 13.85
CA ALA A 63 -1.65 -0.44 13.15
C ALA A 63 -2.10 1.00 12.78
N PHE A 64 -3.40 1.28 12.86
CA PHE A 64 -3.98 2.61 12.60
C PHE A 64 -4.17 3.46 13.86
N ALA A 65 -3.83 2.93 15.04
CA ALA A 65 -3.92 3.64 16.31
C ALA A 65 -2.88 4.76 16.46
#